data_AF-A0A2D8BEP1-F1
#
_entry.id   AF-A0A2D8BEP1-F1
#
_cell.length_a   1.000
_cell.length_b   1.000
_cell.length_c   1.000
_cell.angle_alpha   90.00
_cell.angle_beta   90.00
_cell.angle_gamma   90.00
#
_symmetry.space_group_name_H-M   'P 1'
#
loop_
_entity.id
_entity.type
_entity.pdbx_description
1 polymer ?
#
loop_
_entity_poly.entity_id
_entity_poly.type
_entity_poly.pdbx_seq_one_letter_code
_entity_poly.pdbx_strand_id
1 'polypeptide(L)'
;KAAKEARDAAIEMMHPGTPWYKVGQAAAQPSLDAGFQPIRNLCGHQLKPWELHAGVSVPSYACGPDNQGFKGVVEEGGIYAIEPFNTTGSSGMIKNLGNPNSSNIYRITGMTTSRKARAKGQLKPLGAQMARNLEERYSTLPFAERWAYPMLEKPFPDADEASRQSKWRALVKKLISIRFLETYHVLACKDGGNICQFEHTVLVTDGGPEILTVE
;
A
#
# COMPACT_ATOMS: atom_id res chain seq x y z
N LYS A 1 0.68 2.72 22.09
CA LYS A 1 -0.57 2.46 22.85
C LYS A 1 -1.79 2.93 22.06
N ALA A 2 -1.98 4.24 21.86
CA ALA A 2 -3.14 4.78 21.13
C ALA A 2 -3.41 4.14 19.75
N ALA A 3 -2.36 3.86 18.95
CA ALA A 3 -2.55 3.22 17.63
C ALA A 3 -3.05 1.76 17.76
N LYS A 4 -2.60 1.04 18.79
CA LYS A 4 -3.07 -0.32 19.10
C LYS A 4 -4.53 -0.30 19.53
N GLU A 5 -4.89 0.61 20.45
CA GLU A 5 -6.28 0.76 20.93
C GLU A 5 -7.22 1.22 19.81
N ALA A 6 -6.77 2.12 18.93
CA ALA A 6 -7.51 2.51 17.73
C ALA A 6 -7.78 1.32 16.80
N ARG A 7 -6.80 0.43 16.63
CA ARG A 7 -6.95 -0.77 15.81
C ARG A 7 -7.95 -1.71 16.45
N ASP A 8 -7.80 -1.98 17.74
CA ASP A 8 -8.65 -2.91 18.47
C ASP A 8 -10.12 -2.42 18.48
N ALA A 9 -10.35 -1.12 18.72
CA ALA A 9 -11.68 -0.51 18.63
C ALA A 9 -12.28 -0.54 17.22
N ALA A 10 -11.46 -0.41 16.17
CA ALA A 10 -11.92 -0.56 14.79
C ALA A 10 -12.37 -2.00 14.52
N ILE A 11 -11.55 -2.98 14.94
CA ILE A 11 -11.84 -4.41 14.78
C ILE A 11 -13.13 -4.77 15.50
N GLU A 12 -13.33 -4.34 16.75
CA GLU A 12 -14.58 -4.59 17.50
C GLU A 12 -15.85 -4.13 16.77
N MET A 13 -15.76 -3.12 15.90
CA MET A 13 -16.88 -2.63 15.09
C MET A 13 -17.11 -3.42 13.80
N MET A 14 -16.26 -4.38 13.44
CA MET A 14 -16.31 -5.08 12.15
C MET A 14 -17.32 -6.23 12.11
N HIS A 15 -18.57 -5.94 12.44
CA HIS A 15 -19.68 -6.87 12.21
C HIS A 15 -20.30 -6.64 10.82
N PRO A 16 -20.77 -7.70 10.12
CA PRO A 16 -21.47 -7.57 8.84
C PRO A 16 -22.57 -6.51 8.88
N GLY A 17 -22.61 -5.66 7.85
CA GLY A 17 -23.58 -4.57 7.74
C GLY A 17 -23.22 -3.29 8.50
N THR A 18 -22.12 -3.27 9.28
CA THR A 18 -21.68 -2.05 9.95
C THR A 18 -21.20 -1.02 8.93
N PRO A 19 -21.72 0.22 8.92
CA PRO A 19 -21.21 1.26 8.02
C PRO A 19 -19.75 1.59 8.29
N TRP A 20 -18.94 1.73 7.23
CA TRP A 20 -17.51 2.01 7.36
C TRP A 20 -17.20 3.28 8.16
N TYR A 21 -18.04 4.32 8.07
CA TYR A 21 -17.84 5.54 8.87
C TYR A 21 -17.91 5.29 10.38
N LYS A 22 -18.66 4.28 10.84
CA LYS A 22 -18.71 3.90 12.27
C LYS A 22 -17.43 3.21 12.71
N VAL A 23 -16.86 2.35 11.86
CA VAL A 23 -15.54 1.74 12.07
C VAL A 23 -14.47 2.83 12.20
N GLY A 24 -14.47 3.80 11.27
CA GLY A 24 -13.55 4.94 11.32
C GLY A 24 -13.74 5.83 12.55
N GLN A 25 -14.99 6.05 12.98
CA GLN A 25 -15.30 6.79 14.20
C GLN A 25 -14.74 6.09 15.45
N ALA A 26 -14.93 4.77 15.56
CA ALA A 26 -14.40 3.98 16.66
C ALA A 26 -12.87 3.99 16.68
N ALA A 27 -12.23 3.86 15.53
CA ALA A 27 -10.77 3.96 15.40
C ALA A 27 -10.21 5.34 15.80
N ALA A 28 -10.97 6.41 15.54
CA ALA A 28 -10.53 7.78 15.82
C ALA A 28 -10.41 8.05 17.33
N GLN A 29 -11.37 7.55 18.10
CA GLN A 29 -11.58 7.96 19.49
C GLN A 29 -10.34 7.72 20.38
N PRO A 30 -9.70 6.53 20.39
CA PRO A 30 -8.52 6.30 21.21
C PRO A 30 -7.33 7.20 20.86
N SER A 31 -7.20 7.59 19.58
CA SER A 31 -6.15 8.52 19.16
C SER A 31 -6.41 9.92 19.68
N LEU A 32 -7.66 10.39 19.60
CA LEU A 32 -8.07 11.72 20.06
C LEU A 32 -8.00 11.85 21.59
N ASP A 33 -8.47 10.84 22.33
CA ASP A 33 -8.43 10.82 23.79
C ASP A 33 -6.99 10.86 24.33
N ALA A 34 -6.05 10.27 23.60
CA ALA A 34 -4.63 10.29 23.91
C ALA A 34 -3.91 11.58 23.44
N GLY A 35 -4.63 12.54 22.85
CA GLY A 35 -4.07 13.82 22.38
C GLY A 35 -3.35 13.77 21.04
N PHE A 36 -3.54 12.70 20.25
CA PHE A 36 -2.97 12.55 18.91
C PHE A 36 -4.01 12.84 17.82
N GLN A 37 -3.55 13.02 16.58
CA GLN A 37 -4.42 13.10 15.41
C GLN A 37 -4.39 11.77 14.64
N PRO A 38 -5.55 11.21 14.26
CA PRO A 38 -5.58 10.12 13.28
C PRO A 38 -5.14 10.64 11.92
N ILE A 39 -4.39 9.85 11.16
CA ILE A 39 -4.08 10.14 9.76
C ILE A 39 -5.34 9.89 8.92
N ARG A 40 -5.70 10.85 8.08
CA ARG A 40 -7.00 10.88 7.37
C ARG A 40 -6.89 10.55 5.87
N ASN A 41 -5.68 10.59 5.33
CA ASN A 41 -5.39 10.26 3.93
C ASN A 41 -4.50 9.02 3.77
N LEU A 42 -4.53 8.13 4.76
CA LEU A 42 -4.00 6.78 4.73
C LEU A 42 -4.95 5.89 5.54
N CYS A 43 -5.27 4.71 5.04
CA CYS A 43 -6.38 3.89 5.51
C CYS A 43 -6.04 2.41 5.35
N GLY A 44 -6.74 1.57 6.11
CA GLY A 44 -6.77 0.14 5.85
C GLY A 44 -7.46 -0.18 4.54
N HIS A 45 -7.48 -1.46 4.18
CA HIS A 45 -7.97 -1.88 2.87
C HIS A 45 -8.44 -3.34 2.83
N GLN A 46 -9.28 -3.68 1.85
CA GLN A 46 -9.62 -5.08 1.57
C GLN A 46 -8.45 -5.79 0.88
N LEU A 47 -8.34 -7.09 1.14
CA LEU A 47 -7.42 -8.01 0.48
C LEU A 47 -8.20 -9.04 -0.33
N LYS A 48 -7.64 -9.44 -1.47
CA LYS A 48 -8.08 -10.58 -2.29
C LYS A 48 -6.87 -11.41 -2.71
N PRO A 49 -7.06 -12.66 -3.18
CA PRO A 49 -5.95 -13.46 -3.70
C PRO A 49 -5.15 -12.68 -4.76
N TRP A 50 -3.85 -12.48 -4.50
CA TRP A 50 -2.91 -11.74 -5.36
C TRP A 50 -3.18 -10.24 -5.54
N GLU A 51 -4.09 -9.67 -4.75
CA GLU A 51 -4.45 -8.25 -4.79
C GLU A 51 -4.38 -7.69 -3.37
N LEU A 52 -3.27 -7.01 -3.07
CA LEU A 52 -3.05 -6.43 -1.74
C LEU A 52 -4.10 -5.37 -1.41
N HIS A 53 -4.42 -4.49 -2.37
CA HIS A 53 -5.40 -3.41 -2.20
C HIS A 53 -6.60 -3.62 -3.13
N ALA A 54 -7.64 -4.32 -2.65
CA ALA A 54 -8.76 -4.81 -3.45
C ALA A 54 -9.94 -3.84 -3.63
N GLY A 55 -9.68 -2.53 -3.52
CA GLY A 55 -10.61 -1.45 -3.88
C GLY A 55 -11.43 -0.86 -2.73
N VAL A 56 -11.74 -1.63 -1.68
CA VAL A 56 -12.40 -1.08 -0.47
C VAL A 56 -11.36 -0.52 0.49
N SER A 57 -11.56 0.71 0.96
CA SER A 57 -10.73 1.38 1.97
C SER A 57 -11.45 1.39 3.32
N VAL A 58 -10.71 1.14 4.40
CA VAL A 58 -11.21 1.11 5.78
C VAL A 58 -10.75 2.37 6.52
N PRO A 59 -11.65 3.30 6.87
CA PRO A 59 -11.26 4.56 7.49
C PRO A 59 -10.75 4.35 8.92
N SER A 60 -9.87 5.24 9.36
CA SER A 60 -9.35 5.28 10.74
C SER A 60 -9.59 6.63 11.44
N TYR A 61 -10.56 7.40 10.93
CA TYR A 61 -10.97 8.68 11.47
C TYR A 61 -12.48 8.87 11.34
N ALA A 62 -13.05 9.79 12.12
CA ALA A 62 -14.47 10.12 12.07
C ALA A 62 -14.81 10.90 10.78
N CYS A 63 -14.97 10.17 9.68
CA CYS A 63 -15.21 10.73 8.35
C CYS A 63 -16.65 11.20 8.13
N GLY A 64 -17.58 10.74 8.97
CA GLY A 64 -19.02 11.02 8.87
C GLY A 64 -19.74 10.16 7.82
N PRO A 65 -21.08 10.08 7.91
CA PRO A 65 -21.90 9.24 7.02
C PRO A 65 -21.92 9.71 5.57
N ASP A 66 -21.70 11.00 5.32
CA ASP A 66 -21.76 11.60 3.98
C ASP A 66 -20.43 11.51 3.22
N ASN A 67 -19.40 10.88 3.79
CA ASN A 67 -18.11 10.76 3.15
C ASN A 67 -18.18 9.85 1.91
N GLN A 68 -17.90 10.41 0.74
CA GLN A 68 -18.01 9.67 -0.52
C GLN A 68 -16.95 8.58 -0.69
N GLY A 69 -15.80 8.70 -0.02
CA GLY A 69 -14.70 7.73 -0.09
C GLY A 69 -14.92 6.48 0.76
N PHE A 70 -15.83 6.52 1.74
CA PHE A 70 -16.09 5.43 2.69
C PHE A 70 -17.57 5.02 2.71
N LYS A 71 -18.18 4.95 1.52
CA LYS A 71 -19.54 4.41 1.36
C LYS A 71 -19.54 2.89 1.51
N GLY A 72 -20.69 2.36 1.93
CA GLY A 72 -20.90 0.94 2.09
C GLY A 72 -20.75 0.47 3.53
N VAL A 73 -20.67 -0.84 3.68
CA VAL A 73 -20.69 -1.54 4.95
C VAL A 73 -19.60 -2.60 4.99
N VAL A 74 -19.25 -3.04 6.19
CA VAL A 74 -18.45 -4.24 6.42
C VAL A 74 -19.17 -5.44 5.81
N GLU A 75 -18.51 -6.16 4.90
CA GLU A 75 -19.09 -7.29 4.19
C GLU A 75 -18.68 -8.61 4.86
N GLU A 76 -19.65 -9.51 5.04
CA GLU A 76 -19.39 -10.89 5.47
C GLU A 76 -18.50 -11.61 4.44
N GLY A 77 -17.55 -12.41 4.92
CA GLY A 77 -16.53 -13.08 4.12
C GLY A 77 -15.40 -12.16 3.64
N GLY A 78 -15.48 -10.85 3.91
CA GLY A 78 -14.44 -9.90 3.55
C GLY A 78 -13.17 -10.08 4.40
N ILE A 79 -12.01 -9.95 3.76
CA ILE A 79 -10.70 -9.92 4.43
C ILE A 79 -10.14 -8.51 4.34
N TYR A 80 -9.78 -7.92 5.47
CA TYR A 80 -9.34 -6.52 5.55
C TYR A 80 -8.08 -6.36 6.39
N ALA A 81 -7.20 -5.47 5.95
CA ALA A 81 -6.13 -4.89 6.74
C ALA A 81 -6.70 -3.72 7.54
N ILE A 82 -6.56 -3.79 8.87
CA ILE A 82 -7.02 -2.76 9.80
C ILE A 82 -5.80 -2.12 10.41
N GLU A 83 -5.43 -0.96 9.87
CA GLU A 83 -4.15 -0.30 10.12
C GLU A 83 -4.32 1.20 10.44
N PRO A 84 -4.85 1.57 11.60
CA PRO A 84 -4.89 2.97 11.99
C PRO A 84 -3.48 3.52 12.20
N PHE A 85 -3.27 4.71 11.65
CA PHE A 85 -2.11 5.54 11.89
C PHE A 85 -2.51 6.76 12.72
N ASN A 86 -1.69 7.10 13.72
CA ASN A 86 -1.83 8.38 14.42
C ASN A 86 -0.51 9.13 14.47
N THR A 87 -0.62 10.43 14.74
CA THR A 87 0.52 11.34 14.69
C THR A 87 0.46 12.42 15.75
N THR A 88 1.64 12.94 16.10
CA THR A 88 1.78 14.20 16.84
C THR A 88 1.63 15.45 15.97
N GLY A 89 1.54 15.29 14.63
CA GLY A 89 1.27 16.38 13.70
C GLY A 89 -0.19 16.86 13.80
N SER A 90 -0.42 18.16 13.71
CA SER A 90 -1.74 18.76 13.95
C SER A 90 -2.73 18.56 12.80
N SER A 91 -2.27 18.36 11.57
CA SER A 91 -3.15 18.21 10.40
C SER A 91 -3.77 16.82 10.29
N GLY A 92 -3.13 15.78 10.84
CA GLY A 92 -3.51 14.39 10.60
C GLY A 92 -3.35 13.98 9.12
N MET A 93 -2.35 14.53 8.43
CA MET A 93 -2.12 14.26 7.00
C MET A 93 -0.71 13.75 6.75
N ILE A 94 -0.57 12.86 5.76
CA ILE A 94 0.71 12.46 5.18
C ILE A 94 0.99 13.16 3.85
N LYS A 95 2.26 13.20 3.47
CA LYS A 95 2.77 13.63 2.16
C LYS A 95 3.75 12.60 1.60
N ASN A 96 3.85 12.55 0.28
CA ASN A 96 4.92 11.81 -0.39
C ASN A 96 6.26 12.50 -0.14
N LEU A 97 7.28 11.71 0.16
CA LEU A 97 8.68 12.15 0.18
C LEU A 97 9.40 11.75 -1.10
N GLY A 98 10.38 12.58 -1.46
CA GLY A 98 11.21 12.37 -2.63
C GLY A 98 10.53 12.79 -3.93
N ASN A 99 11.21 12.49 -5.03
CA ASN A 99 10.74 12.75 -6.39
C ASN A 99 9.80 11.62 -6.85
N PRO A 100 8.94 11.86 -7.86
CA PRO A 100 8.04 10.83 -8.41
C PRO A 100 8.72 9.52 -8.85
N ASN A 101 10.02 9.55 -9.13
CA ASN A 101 10.81 8.38 -9.55
C ASN A 101 11.78 7.88 -8.48
N SER A 102 11.72 8.40 -7.25
CA SER A 102 12.51 7.90 -6.12
C SER A 102 11.61 7.08 -5.21
N SER A 103 11.61 5.76 -5.42
CA SER A 103 10.90 4.80 -4.59
C SER A 103 11.75 3.53 -4.48
N ASN A 104 11.59 2.84 -3.37
CA ASN A 104 12.20 1.53 -3.14
C ASN A 104 11.19 0.38 -3.27
N ILE A 105 9.93 0.67 -3.63
CA ILE A 105 8.84 -0.30 -3.70
C ILE A 105 8.06 -0.07 -5.00
N TYR A 106 7.95 -1.13 -5.79
CA TYR A 106 7.34 -1.13 -7.11
C TYR A 106 6.17 -2.11 -7.16
N ARG A 107 5.25 -1.88 -8.09
CA ARG A 107 4.19 -2.83 -8.43
C ARG A 107 4.00 -2.87 -9.93
N ILE A 108 3.72 -4.06 -10.48
CA ILE A 108 3.29 -4.19 -11.87
C ILE A 108 1.80 -3.85 -11.95
N THR A 109 1.44 -2.95 -12.85
CA THR A 109 0.09 -2.37 -12.92
C THR A 109 -0.97 -3.29 -13.53
N GLY A 110 -0.55 -4.32 -14.27
CA GLY A 110 -1.44 -5.15 -15.08
C GLY A 110 -2.00 -4.45 -16.35
N MET A 111 -1.72 -3.16 -16.57
CA MET A 111 -2.24 -2.40 -17.72
C MET A 111 -1.59 -2.80 -19.06
N THR A 112 -0.42 -3.42 -19.00
CA THR A 112 0.32 -3.94 -20.14
C THR A 112 1.09 -5.18 -19.71
N THR A 113 1.73 -5.88 -20.65
CA THR A 113 2.64 -6.98 -20.34
C THR A 113 3.99 -6.82 -21.02
N SER A 114 5.02 -7.55 -20.57
CA SER A 114 6.36 -7.50 -21.17
C SER A 114 6.32 -7.85 -22.66
N ARG A 115 5.52 -8.87 -23.01
CA ARG A 115 5.25 -9.28 -24.39
C ARG A 115 4.57 -8.18 -25.21
N LYS A 116 3.51 -7.55 -24.66
CA LYS A 116 2.78 -6.46 -25.35
C LYS A 116 3.67 -5.23 -25.54
N ALA A 117 4.43 -4.83 -24.51
CA ALA A 117 5.35 -3.71 -24.58
C ALA A 117 6.48 -3.95 -25.59
N ARG A 118 7.00 -5.19 -25.68
CA ARG A 118 7.99 -5.58 -26.69
C ARG A 118 7.41 -5.53 -28.10
N ALA A 119 6.21 -6.07 -28.32
CA ALA A 119 5.55 -6.08 -29.62
C ALA A 119 5.26 -4.65 -30.13
N LYS A 120 4.96 -3.71 -29.23
CA LYS A 120 4.78 -2.28 -29.54
C LYS A 120 6.09 -1.51 -29.73
N GLY A 121 7.26 -2.16 -29.71
CA GLY A 121 8.56 -1.51 -29.81
C GLY A 121 8.92 -0.63 -28.61
N GLN A 122 8.18 -0.73 -27.49
CA GLN A 122 8.40 0.10 -26.30
C GLN A 122 9.60 -0.37 -25.47
N LEU A 123 10.00 -1.65 -25.60
CA LEU A 123 11.15 -2.24 -24.89
C LEU A 123 12.14 -2.90 -25.86
N LYS A 124 13.43 -2.69 -25.63
CA LYS A 124 14.53 -3.45 -26.26
C LYS A 124 14.55 -4.91 -25.76
N PRO A 125 15.23 -5.87 -26.42
CA PRO A 125 15.18 -7.29 -26.04
C PRO A 125 15.50 -7.51 -24.56
N LEU A 126 16.61 -6.92 -24.09
CA LEU A 126 17.02 -7.05 -22.69
C LEU A 126 16.02 -6.40 -21.71
N GLY A 127 15.51 -5.21 -22.04
CA GLY A 127 14.50 -4.56 -21.20
C GLY A 127 13.19 -5.36 -21.12
N ALA A 128 12.79 -6.01 -22.21
CA ALA A 128 11.63 -6.91 -22.23
C ALA A 128 11.88 -8.19 -21.43
N GLN A 129 13.08 -8.76 -21.50
CA GLN A 129 13.48 -9.90 -20.67
C GLN A 129 13.45 -9.55 -19.18
N MET A 130 14.00 -8.38 -18.80
CA MET A 130 13.98 -7.94 -17.42
C MET A 130 12.55 -7.68 -16.92
N ALA A 131 11.72 -7.01 -17.74
CA ALA A 131 10.30 -6.82 -17.44
C ALA A 131 9.56 -8.15 -17.24
N ARG A 132 9.83 -9.15 -18.10
CA ARG A 132 9.27 -10.49 -17.98
C ARG A 132 9.70 -11.18 -16.68
N ASN A 133 10.97 -11.06 -16.28
CA ASN A 133 11.43 -11.66 -15.03
C ASN A 133 10.73 -11.02 -13.81
N LEU A 134 10.43 -9.71 -13.85
CA LEU A 134 9.66 -9.04 -12.80
C LEU A 134 8.21 -9.56 -12.77
N GLU A 135 7.57 -9.70 -13.94
CA GLU A 135 6.23 -10.27 -14.07
C GLU A 135 6.12 -11.69 -13.52
N GLU A 136 7.01 -12.58 -13.95
CA GLU A 136 6.97 -13.99 -13.54
C GLU A 136 7.24 -14.15 -12.04
N ARG A 137 8.08 -13.27 -11.45
CA ARG A 137 8.47 -13.38 -10.05
C ARG A 137 7.49 -12.72 -9.08
N TYR A 138 6.94 -11.56 -9.44
CA TYR A 138 6.15 -10.74 -8.52
C TYR A 138 4.68 -10.64 -8.90
N SER A 139 4.31 -10.98 -10.13
CA SER A 139 2.96 -10.80 -10.65
C SER A 139 2.47 -9.39 -10.35
N THR A 140 1.33 -9.22 -9.67
CA THR A 140 0.74 -7.94 -9.26
C THR A 140 1.08 -7.52 -7.83
N LEU A 141 1.86 -8.31 -7.08
CA LEU A 141 2.24 -7.97 -5.71
C LEU A 141 3.35 -6.91 -5.68
N PRO A 142 3.37 -6.02 -4.68
CA PRO A 142 4.47 -5.10 -4.50
C PRO A 142 5.80 -5.83 -4.24
N PHE A 143 6.89 -5.27 -4.75
CA PHE A 143 8.23 -5.80 -4.54
C PHE A 143 9.24 -4.69 -4.29
N ALA A 144 10.28 -5.00 -3.53
CA ALA A 144 11.31 -4.04 -3.16
C ALA A 144 12.43 -3.94 -4.22
N GLU A 145 13.00 -2.74 -4.38
CA GLU A 145 14.19 -2.49 -5.20
C GLU A 145 15.30 -3.49 -4.87
N ARG A 146 15.60 -3.67 -3.58
CA ARG A 146 16.66 -4.57 -3.09
C ARG A 146 16.51 -6.02 -3.55
N TRP A 147 15.29 -6.47 -3.89
CA TRP A 147 15.06 -7.84 -4.37
C TRP A 147 15.23 -7.96 -5.88
N ALA A 148 14.91 -6.87 -6.61
CA ALA A 148 14.94 -6.83 -8.06
C ALA A 148 16.28 -6.33 -8.62
N TYR A 149 16.96 -5.43 -7.92
CA TYR A 149 18.23 -4.84 -8.33
C TYR A 149 19.33 -5.88 -8.60
N PRO A 150 19.52 -6.93 -7.76
CA PRO A 150 20.52 -7.97 -8.03
C PRO A 150 20.29 -8.72 -9.35
N MET A 151 19.08 -8.66 -9.93
CA MET A 151 18.79 -9.29 -11.23
C MET A 151 19.57 -8.67 -12.40
N LEU A 152 20.24 -7.52 -12.18
CA LEU A 152 21.13 -6.88 -13.15
C LEU A 152 22.53 -7.49 -13.18
N GLU A 153 22.92 -8.30 -12.19
CA GLU A 153 24.24 -8.95 -12.13
C GLU A 153 24.50 -9.80 -13.37
N LYS A 154 23.59 -10.72 -13.67
CA LYS A 154 23.77 -11.66 -14.78
C LYS A 154 23.78 -10.99 -16.16
N PRO A 155 22.92 -10.01 -16.48
CA PRO A 155 22.99 -9.28 -17.74
C PRO A 155 24.15 -8.29 -17.86
N PHE A 156 24.74 -7.85 -16.73
CA PHE A 156 25.81 -6.85 -16.69
C PHE A 156 26.93 -7.27 -15.72
N PRO A 157 27.62 -8.40 -15.97
CA PRO A 157 28.60 -8.96 -15.04
C PRO A 157 29.78 -8.01 -14.78
N ASP A 158 30.21 -7.28 -15.80
CA ASP A 158 31.37 -6.38 -15.72
C ASP A 158 31.00 -4.94 -15.32
N ALA A 159 29.73 -4.66 -15.04
CA ALA A 159 29.30 -3.34 -14.59
C ALA A 159 29.64 -3.15 -13.12
N ASP A 160 30.42 -2.09 -12.83
CA ASP A 160 30.57 -1.57 -11.48
C ASP A 160 29.22 -1.08 -10.89
N GLU A 161 29.23 -0.78 -9.59
CA GLU A 161 28.03 -0.41 -8.85
C GLU A 161 27.35 0.86 -9.42
N ALA A 162 28.12 1.89 -9.76
CA ALA A 162 27.58 3.14 -10.29
C ALA A 162 26.93 2.92 -11.68
N SER A 163 27.59 2.13 -12.52
CA SER A 163 27.14 1.72 -13.84
C SER A 163 25.86 0.89 -13.77
N ARG A 164 25.76 -0.02 -12.79
CA ARG A 164 24.58 -0.86 -12.56
C ARG A 164 23.40 -0.06 -12.01
N GLN A 165 23.67 0.85 -11.07
CA GLN A 165 22.65 1.75 -10.52
C GLN A 165 22.07 2.67 -11.61
N SER A 166 22.93 3.19 -12.49
CA SER A 166 22.49 3.99 -13.65
C SER A 166 21.59 3.18 -14.60
N LYS A 167 21.96 1.93 -14.91
CA LYS A 167 21.15 1.02 -15.74
C LYS A 167 19.80 0.70 -15.10
N TRP A 168 19.78 0.44 -13.80
CA TRP A 168 18.55 0.20 -13.04
C TRP A 168 17.60 1.41 -13.12
N ARG A 169 18.10 2.61 -12.81
CA ARG A 169 17.33 3.85 -12.89
C ARG A 169 16.75 4.07 -14.29
N ALA A 170 17.53 3.80 -15.33
CA ALA A 170 17.07 3.91 -16.72
C ALA A 170 15.96 2.90 -17.05
N LEU A 171 16.09 1.65 -16.60
CA LEU A 171 15.07 0.62 -16.77
C LEU A 171 13.77 0.99 -16.03
N VAL A 172 13.85 1.29 -14.74
CA VAL A 172 12.69 1.66 -13.90
C VAL A 172 11.98 2.86 -14.50
N LYS A 173 12.70 3.94 -14.83
CA LYS A 173 12.12 5.13 -15.47
C LYS A 173 11.39 4.76 -16.76
N LYS A 174 11.96 3.87 -17.57
CA LYS A 174 11.32 3.40 -18.81
C LYS A 174 10.04 2.60 -18.52
N LEU A 175 10.07 1.68 -17.56
CA LEU A 175 8.92 0.85 -17.21
C LEU A 175 7.77 1.69 -16.62
N ILE A 176 8.08 2.70 -15.80
CA ILE A 176 7.09 3.66 -15.30
C ILE A 176 6.49 4.46 -16.45
N SER A 177 7.30 4.98 -17.38
CA SER A 177 6.81 5.80 -18.51
C SER A 177 5.80 5.09 -19.41
N ILE A 178 5.85 3.75 -19.46
CA ILE A 178 4.93 2.93 -20.26
C ILE A 178 3.81 2.32 -19.42
N ARG A 179 3.65 2.78 -18.17
CA ARG A 179 2.68 2.28 -17.18
C ARG A 179 2.82 0.79 -16.90
N PHE A 180 4.02 0.22 -17.06
CA PHE A 180 4.29 -1.16 -16.69
C PHE A 180 4.50 -1.28 -15.18
N LEU A 181 5.30 -0.38 -14.62
CA LEU A 181 5.47 -0.23 -13.17
C LEU A 181 4.76 1.02 -12.68
N GLU A 182 4.33 0.95 -11.43
CA GLU A 182 4.06 2.08 -10.55
C GLU A 182 4.93 1.98 -9.30
N THR A 183 5.01 3.06 -8.54
CA THR A 183 5.85 3.19 -7.34
C THR A 183 5.03 3.54 -6.12
N TYR A 184 5.39 2.97 -4.98
CA TYR A 184 4.89 3.44 -3.68
C TYR A 184 5.90 4.41 -3.07
N HIS A 185 5.48 5.64 -2.84
CA HIS A 185 6.35 6.64 -2.22
C HIS A 185 6.58 6.35 -0.75
N VAL A 186 7.72 6.80 -0.23
CA VAL A 186 7.87 6.95 1.21
C VAL A 186 6.87 8.02 1.67
N LEU A 187 6.11 7.72 2.71
CA LEU A 187 5.10 8.60 3.27
C LEU A 187 5.62 9.18 4.59
N ALA A 188 5.40 10.47 4.81
CA ALA A 188 5.76 11.13 6.06
C ALA A 188 4.65 12.06 6.54
N CYS A 189 4.62 12.34 7.84
CA CYS A 189 3.71 13.32 8.41
C CYS A 189 3.94 14.67 7.71
N LYS A 190 2.85 15.29 7.26
CA LYS A 190 2.89 16.57 6.56
C LYS A 190 3.57 17.65 7.40
N ASP A 191 3.29 17.64 8.70
CA ASP A 191 3.74 18.61 9.71
C ASP A 191 5.05 18.20 10.41
N GLY A 192 5.69 17.10 9.97
CA GLY A 192 6.92 16.59 10.59
C GLY A 192 6.73 15.91 11.94
N GLY A 193 5.48 15.61 12.33
CA GLY A 193 5.18 14.85 13.54
C GLY A 193 5.60 13.38 13.45
N ASN A 194 5.76 12.74 14.61
CA ASN A 194 5.98 11.30 14.70
C ASN A 194 4.71 10.56 14.27
N ILE A 195 4.85 9.37 13.68
CA ILE A 195 3.73 8.51 13.30
C ILE A 195 3.89 7.17 14.03
N CYS A 196 2.77 6.64 14.52
CA CYS A 196 2.68 5.27 15.03
C CYS A 196 1.55 4.54 14.29
N GLN A 197 1.75 3.24 14.03
CA GLN A 197 0.81 2.34 13.36
C GLN A 197 0.76 1.03 14.14
N PHE A 198 -0.42 0.40 14.16
CA PHE A 198 -0.58 -1.02 14.45
C PHE A 198 -1.52 -1.61 13.42
N GLU A 199 -1.29 -2.86 13.03
CA GLU A 199 -2.07 -3.53 11.99
C GLU A 199 -2.47 -4.94 12.43
N HIS A 200 -3.63 -5.38 11.95
CA HIS A 200 -3.98 -6.79 11.85
C HIS A 200 -4.70 -7.04 10.52
N THR A 201 -4.55 -8.25 9.99
CA THR A 201 -5.48 -8.80 9.01
C THR A 201 -6.65 -9.48 9.70
N VAL A 202 -7.86 -9.18 9.26
CA VAL A 202 -9.12 -9.67 9.83
C VAL A 202 -9.98 -10.31 8.74
N LEU A 203 -10.55 -11.48 9.03
CA LEU A 203 -11.66 -12.07 8.30
C LEU A 203 -12.98 -11.70 8.98
N VAL A 204 -13.96 -11.21 8.24
CA VAL A 204 -15.30 -10.96 8.78
C VAL A 204 -16.16 -12.21 8.58
N THR A 205 -16.59 -12.86 9.65
CA THR A 205 -17.54 -13.97 9.63
C THR A 205 -18.94 -13.50 10.03
N ASP A 206 -19.93 -14.40 9.97
CA ASP A 206 -21.28 -14.16 10.48
C ASP A 206 -21.29 -13.87 11.99
N GLY A 207 -20.36 -14.49 12.74
CA GLY A 207 -20.13 -14.25 14.16
C GLY A 207 -19.36 -12.97 14.49
N GLY A 208 -18.79 -12.29 13.49
CA GLY A 208 -18.01 -11.06 13.65
C GLY A 208 -16.55 -11.20 13.17
N PRO A 209 -15.66 -10.31 13.61
CA PRO A 209 -14.28 -10.28 13.13
C PRO A 209 -13.40 -11.37 13.76
N GLU A 210 -12.66 -12.11 12.91
CA GLU A 210 -11.60 -13.04 13.30
C GLU A 210 -10.23 -12.47 12.93
N ILE A 211 -9.35 -12.33 13.92
CA ILE A 211 -7.98 -11.83 13.72
C ILE A 211 -7.09 -12.97 13.21
N LEU A 212 -6.53 -12.80 12.00
CA LEU A 212 -5.70 -13.82 11.35
C LEU A 212 -4.20 -13.71 11.67
N THR A 213 -3.80 -12.63 12.33
CA THR A 213 -2.38 -12.25 12.52
C THR A 213 -2.03 -12.12 14.01
N VAL A 214 -2.55 -13.06 14.82
CA VAL A 214 -2.18 -13.18 16.23
C VAL A 214 -0.77 -13.78 16.34
N GLU A 215 0.13 -13.08 17.03
CA GLU A 215 1.45 -13.60 17.44
C GLU A 215 1.43 -14.05 18.90
#